data_AF-A0A520K4N0-F1
#
_entry.id   AF-A0A520K4N0-F1
#
_cell.length_a   1.000
_cell.length_b   1.000
_cell.length_c   1.000
_cell.angle_alpha   90.00
_cell.angle_beta   90.00
_cell.angle_gamma   90.00
#
_symmetry.space_group_name_H-M   'P 1'
#
loop_
_entity.id
_entity.type
_entity.pdbx_description
1 polymer ?
#
loop_
_entity_poly.entity_id
_entity_poly.type
_entity_poly.pdbx_seq_one_letter_code
_entity_poly.pdbx_strand_id
1 'polypeptide(L)'
;MNKWAIREEWGYYPSSIFVYAILYYSLNMLDFIITRLTLEHYNHVSELNPFYYHPFFALLKPFIPVCVTLLYFNLYFITQSERDREIIGKYGLGCIMILVFVYELICLNNIVVLYLSH
;
A
#
# COMPACT_ATOMS: atom_id res chain seq x y z
N MET A 1 -5.77 14.31 -34.07
CA MET A 1 -5.62 13.74 -32.70
C MET A 1 -6.82 12.86 -32.40
N ASN A 2 -6.58 11.57 -32.14
CA ASN A 2 -7.63 10.56 -32.01
C ASN A 2 -8.26 10.65 -30.61
N LYS A 3 -9.51 11.11 -30.53
CA LYS A 3 -10.27 11.26 -29.26
C LYS A 3 -10.41 9.96 -28.45
N TRP A 4 -10.20 8.81 -29.09
CA TRP A 4 -10.27 7.49 -28.46
C TRP A 4 -9.04 7.15 -27.63
N ALA A 5 -7.83 7.54 -28.06
CA ALA A 5 -6.59 7.29 -27.31
C ALA A 5 -6.57 8.06 -25.98
N ILE A 6 -7.07 9.30 -25.99
CA ILE A 6 -7.18 10.15 -24.80
C ILE A 6 -8.15 9.51 -23.78
N ARG A 7 -9.21 8.82 -24.24
CA ARG A 7 -10.22 8.25 -23.34
C ARG A 7 -9.72 6.98 -22.61
N GLU A 8 -8.86 6.19 -23.23
CA GLU A 8 -8.23 5.03 -22.60
C GLU A 8 -7.18 5.43 -21.56
N GLU A 9 -6.40 6.49 -21.81
CA GLU A 9 -5.42 7.02 -20.84
C GLU A 9 -6.07 7.59 -19.57
N TRP A 10 -7.23 8.23 -19.68
CA TRP A 10 -7.92 8.81 -18.51
C TRP A 10 -8.42 7.76 -17.52
N GLY A 11 -8.71 6.54 -17.99
CA GLY A 11 -9.12 5.43 -17.13
C GLY A 11 -7.95 4.62 -16.59
N TYR A 12 -6.81 4.61 -17.29
CA TYR A 12 -5.67 3.74 -16.98
C TYR A 12 -5.05 3.99 -15.60
N TYR A 13 -4.67 5.23 -15.29
CA TYR A 13 -4.00 5.52 -14.01
C TYR A 13 -4.93 5.32 -12.79
N PRO A 14 -6.17 5.84 -12.78
CA PRO A 14 -7.12 5.61 -11.70
C PRO A 14 -7.41 4.12 -11.45
N SER A 15 -7.64 3.35 -12.52
CA SER A 15 -7.94 1.92 -12.40
C SER A 15 -6.74 1.12 -11.91
N SER A 16 -5.55 1.38 -12.47
CA SER A 16 -4.31 0.70 -12.06
C SER A 16 -4.00 0.97 -10.59
N ILE A 17 -4.08 2.24 -10.15
CA ILE A 17 -3.83 2.60 -8.75
C ILE A 17 -4.88 1.98 -7.83
N PHE A 18 -6.14 1.89 -8.25
CA PHE A 18 -7.16 1.20 -7.46
C PHE A 18 -6.81 -0.28 -7.24
N VAL A 19 -6.35 -0.98 -8.29
CA VAL A 19 -5.90 -2.38 -8.18
C VAL A 19 -4.70 -2.51 -7.25
N TYR A 20 -3.66 -1.68 -7.44
CA TYR A 20 -2.49 -1.71 -6.57
C TYR A 20 -2.80 -1.27 -5.14
N ALA A 21 -3.77 -0.40 -4.92
CA ALA A 21 -4.24 -0.01 -3.59
C ALA A 21 -4.93 -1.17 -2.87
N ILE A 22 -5.74 -1.97 -3.57
CA ILE A 22 -6.34 -3.19 -2.99
C ILE A 22 -5.25 -4.19 -2.62
N LEU A 23 -4.26 -4.39 -3.49
CA LEU A 23 -3.14 -5.29 -3.22
C LEU A 23 -2.31 -4.79 -2.02
N TYR A 24 -1.99 -3.50 -2.01
CA TYR A 24 -1.30 -2.84 -0.91
C TYR A 24 -2.05 -2.98 0.42
N TYR A 25 -3.37 -2.75 0.41
CA TYR A 25 -4.21 -2.94 1.58
C TYR A 25 -4.19 -4.40 2.06
N SER A 26 -4.28 -5.35 1.14
CA SER A 26 -4.26 -6.79 1.46
C SER A 26 -2.94 -7.21 2.10
N LEU A 27 -1.81 -6.76 1.55
CA LEU A 27 -0.48 -7.02 2.12
C LEU A 27 -0.30 -6.33 3.48
N ASN A 28 -0.78 -5.11 3.63
CA ASN A 28 -0.73 -4.39 4.90
C ASN A 28 -1.54 -5.10 5.99
N MET A 29 -2.73 -5.62 5.65
CA MET A 29 -3.54 -6.42 6.55
C MET A 29 -2.91 -7.78 6.86
N LEU A 30 -2.31 -8.44 5.87
CA LEU A 30 -1.60 -9.71 6.06
C LEU A 30 -0.43 -9.53 7.03
N ASP A 31 0.39 -8.51 6.81
CA ASP A 31 1.47 -8.13 7.72
C ASP A 31 0.96 -7.84 9.14
N PHE A 32 -0.20 -7.17 9.25
CA PHE A 32 -0.85 -6.95 10.52
C PHE A 32 -1.25 -8.23 11.26
N ILE A 33 -1.90 -9.14 10.55
CA ILE A 33 -2.33 -10.42 11.09
C ILE A 33 -1.13 -11.25 11.52
N ILE A 34 -0.11 -11.40 10.66
CA ILE A 34 1.08 -12.18 10.97
C ILE A 34 1.77 -11.60 12.19
N THR A 35 2.04 -10.29 12.20
CA THR A 35 2.75 -9.66 13.32
C THR A 35 1.99 -9.86 14.65
N ARG A 36 0.65 -9.74 14.63
CA ARG A 36 -0.17 -9.97 15.82
C ARG A 36 -0.10 -11.42 16.29
N LEU A 37 -0.26 -12.38 15.39
CA LEU A 37 -0.17 -13.81 15.73
C LEU A 37 1.20 -14.13 16.32
N THR A 38 2.27 -13.61 15.73
CA THR A 38 3.62 -13.89 16.20
C THR A 38 3.89 -13.25 17.57
N LEU A 39 3.40 -12.04 17.84
CA LEU A 39 3.50 -11.42 19.17
C LEU A 39 2.70 -12.16 20.25
N GLU A 40 1.57 -12.79 19.89
CA GLU A 40 0.76 -13.58 20.82
C GLU A 40 1.43 -14.93 21.18
N HIS A 41 2.25 -15.51 20.29
CA HIS A 41 2.83 -16.85 20.46
C HIS A 41 4.33 -16.87 20.81
N TYR A 42 5.10 -15.82 20.47
CA TYR A 42 6.55 -15.82 20.59
C TYR A 42 7.08 -14.53 21.27
N ASN A 43 7.58 -14.67 22.50
CA ASN A 43 8.10 -13.57 23.33
C ASN A 43 9.36 -12.89 22.76
N HIS A 44 10.09 -13.53 21.84
CA HIS A 44 11.35 -13.03 21.27
C HIS A 44 11.18 -12.27 19.94
N VAL A 45 9.97 -12.23 19.38
CA VAL A 45 9.68 -11.52 18.12
C VAL A 45 9.44 -10.02 18.35
N SER A 46 9.55 -9.59 19.61
CA SER A 46 9.65 -8.21 20.09
C SER A 46 10.65 -7.33 19.29
N GLU A 47 11.67 -7.92 18.66
CA GLU A 47 12.66 -7.19 17.86
C GLU A 47 12.25 -6.97 16.38
N LEU A 48 11.22 -7.66 15.87
CA LEU A 48 10.91 -7.65 14.44
C LEU A 48 10.18 -6.39 13.95
N ASN A 49 9.47 -5.68 14.83
CA ASN A 49 8.80 -4.45 14.43
C ASN A 49 8.64 -3.45 15.59
N PRO A 50 9.58 -2.50 15.76
CA PRO A 50 9.56 -1.54 16.86
C PRO A 50 8.36 -0.58 16.82
N PHE A 51 7.60 -0.54 15.72
CA PHE A 51 6.42 0.31 15.60
C PHE A 51 5.12 -0.32 16.15
N TYR A 52 5.12 -1.61 16.48
CA TYR A 52 3.94 -2.28 17.09
C TYR A 52 3.77 -2.03 18.58
N TYR A 53 4.80 -1.51 19.25
CA TYR A 53 4.75 -1.24 20.69
C TYR A 53 3.74 -0.16 21.07
N HIS A 54 3.40 0.73 20.13
CA HIS A 54 2.40 1.76 20.37
C HIS A 54 1.05 1.31 19.81
N PRO A 55 0.04 1.07 20.68
CA PRO A 55 -1.30 0.64 20.24
C PRO A 55 -1.94 1.61 19.25
N PHE A 56 -1.55 2.89 19.31
CA PHE A 56 -1.96 3.90 18.35
C PHE A 56 -1.47 3.62 16.92
N PHE A 57 -0.21 3.23 16.73
CA PHE A 57 0.33 2.93 15.40
C PHE A 57 -0.21 1.61 14.83
N ALA A 58 -0.45 0.63 15.70
CA ALA A 58 -1.11 -0.61 15.32
C ALA A 58 -2.53 -0.37 14.79
N LEU A 59 -3.30 0.52 15.43
CA LEU A 59 -4.65 0.89 15.00
C LEU A 59 -4.67 1.70 13.70
N LEU A 60 -3.63 2.51 13.46
CA LEU A 60 -3.52 3.35 12.26
C LEU A 60 -3.12 2.55 11.02
N LYS A 61 -2.39 1.45 11.19
CA LYS A 61 -1.81 0.68 10.09
C LYS A 61 -2.81 0.30 8.98
N PRO A 62 -4.03 -0.20 9.28
CA PRO A 62 -5.05 -0.51 8.27
C PRO A 62 -5.59 0.72 7.52
N PHE A 63 -5.50 1.90 8.13
CA PHE A 63 -6.00 3.14 7.52
C PHE A 63 -4.97 3.81 6.61
N ILE A 64 -3.67 3.48 6.74
CA ILE A 64 -2.61 4.06 5.90
C ILE A 64 -2.89 3.86 4.40
N PRO A 65 -3.21 2.64 3.91
CA PRO A 65 -3.55 2.44 2.50
C PRO A 65 -4.75 3.28 2.05
N VAL A 66 -5.75 3.44 2.91
CA VAL A 66 -6.95 4.24 2.62
C VAL A 66 -6.58 5.72 2.49
N CYS A 67 -5.79 6.26 3.43
CA CYS A 67 -5.31 7.65 3.40
C CYS A 67 -4.47 7.94 2.16
N VAL A 68 -3.55 7.04 1.80
CA VAL A 68 -2.71 7.18 0.59
C VAL A 68 -3.57 7.19 -0.68
N THR A 69 -4.53 6.27 -0.76
CA THR A 69 -5.45 6.17 -1.91
C THR A 69 -6.33 7.41 -2.04
N LEU A 70 -6.88 7.91 -0.93
CA LEU A 70 -7.67 9.14 -0.90
C LEU A 70 -6.85 10.36 -1.31
N LEU A 71 -5.60 10.47 -0.84
CA LEU A 71 -4.71 11.55 -1.22
C LEU A 71 -4.45 11.55 -2.73
N TYR A 72 -4.17 10.38 -3.32
CA TYR A 72 -3.99 10.25 -4.76
C TYR A 72 -5.22 10.72 -5.54
N PHE A 73 -6.41 10.21 -5.21
CA PHE A 73 -7.62 10.56 -5.95
C PHE A 73 -7.98 12.03 -5.81
N ASN A 74 -7.79 12.63 -4.63
CA ASN A 74 -7.97 14.07 -4.44
C ASN A 74 -7.04 14.86 -5.36
N LEU A 75 -5.74 14.54 -5.37
CA LEU A 75 -4.77 15.22 -6.24
C LEU A 75 -5.08 15.03 -7.73
N TYR A 76 -5.47 13.82 -8.13
CA TYR A 76 -5.73 13.48 -9.53
C TYR A 76 -7.00 14.19 -10.07
N PHE A 77 -8.09 14.21 -9.29
CA PHE A 77 -9.36 14.78 -9.73
C PHE A 77 -9.45 16.30 -9.56
N ILE A 78 -8.79 16.88 -8.55
CA ILE A 78 -8.79 18.35 -8.34
C ILE A 78 -7.96 19.06 -9.42
N THR A 79 -6.89 18.43 -9.89
CA THR A 79 -6.01 18.99 -10.92
C THR A 79 -6.77 19.19 -12.24
N GLN A 80 -6.83 20.43 -12.73
CA GLN A 80 -7.53 20.78 -13.99
C GLN A 80 -6.65 20.63 -15.24
N SER A 81 -5.32 20.65 -15.07
CA SER A 81 -4.33 20.53 -16.15
C SER A 81 -4.12 19.07 -16.54
N GLU A 82 -4.31 18.74 -17.82
CA GLU A 82 -4.09 17.38 -18.33
C GLU A 82 -2.64 16.90 -18.11
N ARG A 83 -1.67 17.80 -18.34
CA ARG A 83 -0.24 17.51 -18.15
C ARG A 83 0.09 17.20 -16.70
N ASP A 84 -0.45 17.96 -15.77
CA ASP A 84 -0.20 17.73 -14.34
C ASP A 84 -0.90 16.46 -13.85
N ARG A 85 -2.08 16.16 -14.39
CA ARG A 85 -2.81 14.92 -14.10
C ARG A 85 -2.05 13.69 -14.60
N GLU A 86 -1.44 13.76 -15.79
CA GLU A 86 -0.57 12.69 -16.31
C GLU A 86 0.65 12.46 -15.42
N ILE A 87 1.30 13.54 -14.98
CA ILE A 87 2.42 13.49 -14.03
C ILE A 87 1.98 12.83 -12.72
N ILE A 88 0.88 13.29 -12.12
CA ILE A 88 0.33 12.72 -10.87
C ILE A 88 0.00 11.24 -11.06
N GLY A 89 -0.62 10.86 -12.18
CA GLY A 89 -0.94 9.47 -12.49
C GLY A 89 0.31 8.58 -12.56
N LYS A 90 1.34 9.02 -13.30
CA LYS A 90 2.58 8.26 -13.49
C LYS A 90 3.37 8.12 -12.19
N TYR A 91 3.58 9.22 -11.47
CA TYR A 91 4.33 9.18 -10.20
C TYR A 91 3.53 8.48 -9.10
N GLY A 92 2.22 8.72 -9.01
CA GLY A 92 1.33 8.03 -8.07
C GLY A 92 1.33 6.53 -8.27
N LEU A 93 1.30 6.08 -9.54
CA LEU A 93 1.37 4.66 -9.89
C LEU A 93 2.72 4.06 -9.49
N GLY A 94 3.82 4.75 -9.81
CA GLY A 94 5.16 4.33 -9.40
C GLY A 94 5.30 4.19 -7.88
N CYS A 95 4.78 5.16 -7.13
CA CYS A 95 4.78 5.14 -5.66
C CYS A 95 4.00 3.95 -5.09
N ILE A 96 2.78 3.70 -5.56
CA ILE A 96 1.98 2.58 -5.03
C ILE A 96 2.59 1.22 -5.39
N MET A 97 3.20 1.09 -6.58
CA MET A 97 3.92 -0.12 -6.96
C MET A 97 5.12 -0.40 -6.06
N ILE A 98 5.90 0.64 -5.72
CA ILE A 98 7.02 0.51 -4.77
C ILE A 98 6.50 0.12 -3.38
N LEU A 99 5.40 0.73 -2.93
CA LEU A 99 4.80 0.38 -1.63
C LEU A 99 4.34 -1.08 -1.58
N VAL A 100 3.70 -1.57 -2.64
CA VAL A 100 3.33 -2.98 -2.79
C VAL A 100 4.57 -3.86 -2.68
N PHE A 101 5.60 -3.60 -3.47
CA PHE A 101 6.83 -4.40 -3.48
C PHE A 101 7.52 -4.43 -2.10
N VAL A 102 7.63 -3.28 -1.43
CA VAL A 102 8.18 -3.21 -0.07
C VAL A 102 7.34 -4.05 0.91
N TYR A 103 6.02 -4.00 0.82
CA TYR A 103 5.15 -4.78 1.69
C TYR A 103 5.15 -6.28 1.37
N GLU A 104 5.36 -6.68 0.12
CA GLU A 104 5.62 -8.07 -0.23
C GLU A 104 6.87 -8.58 0.48
N LEU A 105 7.98 -7.83 0.44
CA LEU A 105 9.21 -8.18 1.14
C LEU A 105 9.02 -8.28 2.66
N ILE A 106 8.28 -7.33 3.25
CA ILE A 106 7.96 -7.36 4.69
C ILE A 106 7.12 -8.60 5.02
N CYS A 107 6.07 -8.89 4.25
CA CYS A 107 5.23 -10.06 4.45
C CYS A 107 6.04 -11.34 4.34
N LEU A 108 6.87 -11.48 3.30
CA LEU A 108 7.74 -12.63 3.11
C LEU A 108 8.71 -12.81 4.28
N ASN A 109 9.37 -11.75 4.73
CA ASN A 109 10.24 -11.80 5.91
C ASN A 109 9.49 -12.30 7.15
N ASN A 110 8.29 -11.78 7.39
CA ASN A 110 7.51 -12.13 8.57
C ASN A 110 6.98 -13.57 8.51
N ILE A 111 6.62 -14.07 7.32
CA ILE A 111 6.28 -15.49 7.10
C ILE A 111 7.49 -16.37 7.37
N VAL A 112 8.67 -16.02 6.86
CA VAL A 112 9.91 -16.80 7.08
C VAL A 112 10.26 -16.85 8.55
N VAL A 113 10.18 -15.73 9.27
CA VAL A 113 10.44 -15.70 10.71
C VAL A 113 9.44 -16.57 11.47
N LEU A 114 8.13 -16.48 11.14
CA LEU A 114 7.12 -17.33 11.75
C LEU A 114 7.41 -18.82 11.51
N TYR A 115 7.78 -19.18 10.28
CA TYR A 115 8.14 -20.56 9.93
C TYR A 115 9.38 -21.06 10.69
N LEU A 116 10.41 -20.23 10.85
CA LEU A 116 11.63 -20.58 11.59
C LEU A 116 11.43 -20.61 13.11
N SER A 117 10.42 -19.91 13.63
CA SER A 117 10.09 -19.92 15.05
C SER A 117 9.30 -21.16 15.49
N HIS A 118 8.76 -21.92 14.53
CA HIS A 118 7.88 -23.07 14.74
C HIS A 118 8.64 -24.40 14.66
#